data_AF-A0A522S4H9-F1
#
_entry.id   AF-A0A522S4H9-F1
#
_cell.length_a   1.000
_cell.length_b   1.000
_cell.length_c   1.000
_cell.angle_alpha   90.00
_cell.angle_beta   90.00
_cell.angle_gamma   90.00
#
_symmetry.space_group_name_H-M   'P 1'
#
loop_
_entity.id
_entity.type
_entity.pdbx_description
1 polymer ?
#
loop_
_entity_poly.entity_id
_entity_poly.type
_entity_poly.pdbx_seq_one_letter_code
_entity_poly.pdbx_strand_id
1 'polypeptide(L)' 'MPPHAPRIVAIRTADYPTRAARPAWSVLDTGKLRTTFGVALPAWETCLDEVIGDLAH' A
#
# COMPACT_ATOMS: atom_id res chain seq x y z
N MET A 1 4.09 -18.29 11.19
CA MET A 1 2.78 -17.75 10.78
C MET A 1 1.97 -17.54 12.06
N PRO A 2 1.48 -16.34 12.38
CA PRO A 2 0.74 -16.14 13.63
C PRO A 2 -0.54 -17.01 13.58
N PRO A 3 -0.96 -17.61 14.70
CA PRO A 3 -1.89 -18.74 14.69
C PRO A 3 -3.32 -18.46 14.21
N HIS A 4 -3.69 -17.21 13.87
CA HIS A 4 -5.07 -16.87 13.46
C HIS A 4 -5.15 -15.73 12.41
N ALA A 5 -4.47 -15.87 11.27
CA ALA A 5 -4.68 -14.93 10.17
C ALA A 5 -6.04 -15.19 9.48
N PRO A 6 -6.92 -14.18 9.33
CA PRO A 6 -8.19 -14.36 8.62
C PRO A 6 -7.96 -14.61 7.12
N ARG A 7 -8.89 -15.34 6.50
CA ARG A 7 -8.87 -15.55 5.04
C ARG A 7 -9.28 -14.27 4.31
N ILE A 8 -8.42 -13.76 3.44
CA ILE A 8 -8.69 -12.60 2.58
C ILE A 8 -9.16 -13.08 1.20
N VAL A 9 -10.22 -12.47 0.67
CA VAL A 9 -10.81 -12.78 -0.65
C VAL A 9 -10.89 -11.51 -1.48
N ALA A 10 -10.42 -11.55 -2.72
CA ALA A 10 -10.48 -10.41 -3.64
C ALA A 10 -11.92 -10.18 -4.14
N ILE A 11 -12.33 -8.91 -4.22
CA ILE A 11 -13.63 -8.46 -4.74
C ILE A 11 -13.43 -7.27 -5.70
N ARG A 12 -14.46 -6.97 -6.50
CA ARG A 12 -14.47 -5.77 -7.37
C ARG A 12 -14.94 -4.55 -6.58
N THR A 13 -14.61 -3.36 -7.05
CA THR A 13 -15.11 -2.09 -6.48
C THR A 13 -16.65 -2.03 -6.45
N ALA A 14 -17.32 -2.62 -7.44
CA ALA A 14 -18.78 -2.65 -7.50
C ALA A 14 -19.42 -3.51 -6.40
N ASP A 15 -18.69 -4.50 -5.85
CA ASP A 15 -19.17 -5.36 -4.78
C ASP A 15 -19.17 -4.64 -3.42
N TYR A 16 -18.51 -3.47 -3.33
CA TYR A 16 -18.50 -2.60 -2.14
C TYR A 16 -18.52 -1.11 -2.52
N PRO A 17 -19.70 -0.54 -2.85
CA PRO A 17 -19.81 0.83 -3.34
C PRO A 17 -19.58 1.86 -2.24
N THR A 18 -18.86 2.94 -2.58
CA THR A 18 -18.63 4.08 -1.70
C THR A 18 -19.14 5.38 -2.32
N ARG A 19 -19.49 6.38 -1.50
CA ARG A 19 -20.01 7.68 -1.98
C ARG A 19 -19.03 8.39 -2.92
N ALA A 20 -17.73 8.35 -2.60
CA ALA A 20 -16.70 8.90 -3.48
C ALA A 20 -16.28 7.85 -4.52
N ALA A 21 -16.19 8.28 -5.79
CA ALA A 21 -15.68 7.46 -6.87
C ALA A 21 -14.18 7.23 -6.69
N ARG A 22 -13.74 5.97 -6.83
CA ARG A 22 -12.33 5.60 -6.73
C ARG A 22 -11.73 5.47 -8.13
N PRO A 23 -10.61 6.14 -8.42
CA PRO A 23 -9.86 5.88 -9.65
C PRO A 23 -9.42 4.41 -9.69
N ALA A 24 -9.53 3.77 -10.86
CA ALA A 24 -9.07 2.39 -11.05
C ALA A 24 -7.53 2.26 -10.96
N TRP A 25 -6.81 3.35 -11.26
CA TRP A 25 -5.36 3.41 -11.21
C TRP A 25 -4.91 4.75 -10.66
N SER A 26 -4.26 4.74 -9.50
CA SER A 26 -3.77 5.94 -8.81
C SER A 26 -2.29 5.86 -8.45
N VAL A 27 -1.53 4.95 -9.09
CA VAL A 27 -0.08 4.83 -8.88
C VAL A 27 0.61 6.07 -9.45
N LEU A 28 1.47 6.69 -8.65
CA LEU A 28 2.21 7.90 -9.00
C LEU A 28 3.63 7.56 -9.45
N ASP A 29 4.11 8.25 -10.49
CA ASP A 29 5.52 8.18 -10.90
C ASP A 29 6.39 9.04 -9.97
N THR A 30 7.40 8.42 -9.37
CA THR A 30 8.35 9.06 -8.45
C THR A 30 9.67 9.42 -9.14
N GLY A 31 9.73 9.31 -10.48
CA GLY A 31 10.91 9.64 -11.28
C GLY A 31 11.46 11.04 -11.01
N LYS A 32 10.60 12.06 -10.96
CA LYS A 32 11.03 13.44 -10.69
C LYS A 32 11.73 13.60 -9.34
N LEU A 33 11.21 12.94 -8.30
CA LEU A 33 11.80 12.97 -6.96
C LEU A 33 13.23 12.39 -7.00
N ARG A 34 13.39 11.25 -7.68
CA ARG A 34 14.68 10.58 -7.86
C ARG A 34 15.66 11.43 -8.67
N THR A 35 15.24 12.00 -9.78
CA THR A 35 16.14 12.78 -10.66
C THR A 35 16.54 14.12 -10.07
N THR A 36 15.63 14.80 -9.37
CA THR A 36 15.87 16.16 -8.87
C THR A 36 16.60 16.16 -7.54
N PHE A 37 16.32 15.18 -6.67
CA PHE A 37 16.83 15.16 -5.30
C PHE A 37 17.68 13.94 -4.95
N GLY A 38 17.84 12.99 -5.88
CA GLY A 38 18.55 11.73 -5.60
C GLY A 38 17.80 10.81 -4.64
N VAL A 39 16.54 11.12 -4.30
CA VAL A 39 15.75 10.36 -3.33
C VAL A 39 15.05 9.20 -4.04
N ALA A 40 15.44 7.98 -3.69
CA ALA A 40 14.74 6.76 -4.07
C ALA A 40 13.84 6.31 -2.92
N LEU A 41 12.55 6.12 -3.21
CA LEU A 41 11.63 5.51 -2.24
C LEU A 41 11.85 3.99 -2.22
N PRO A 42 11.86 3.35 -1.05
CA PRO A 42 11.92 1.90 -0.95
C PRO A 42 10.66 1.24 -1.51
N ALA A 43 10.71 -0.08 -1.69
CA ALA A 43 9.51 -0.87 -1.95
C ALA A 43 8.52 -0.71 -0.77
N TRP A 44 7.21 -0.73 -1.05
CA TRP A 44 6.19 -0.45 -0.03
C TRP A 44 6.16 -1.53 1.05
N GLU A 45 6.54 -2.76 0.71
CA GLU A 45 6.65 -3.90 1.61
C GLU A 45 7.66 -3.62 2.74
N THR A 46 8.83 -3.05 2.40
CA THR A 46 9.87 -2.71 3.37
C THR A 46 9.37 -1.71 4.41
N CYS A 47 8.72 -0.63 3.97
CA CYS A 47 8.15 0.35 4.90
C CYS A 47 7.00 -0.23 5.73
N LEU A 48 6.19 -1.13 5.16
CA LEU A 48 5.11 -1.77 5.89
C LEU A 48 5.67 -2.63 7.03
N ASP A 49 6.69 -3.43 6.76
CA ASP A 49 7.32 -4.29 7.75
C ASP A 49 7.90 -3.49 8.93
N GLU A 50 8.54 -2.34 8.65
CA GLU A 50 9.04 -1.41 9.69
C GLU A 50 7.91 -0.90 10.59
N VAL A 51 6.84 -0.38 10.00
CA VAL A 51 5.70 0.18 10.77
C VAL A 51 4.99 -0.89 11.59
N ILE A 52 4.81 -2.10 11.05
CA ILE A 52 4.19 -3.21 11.78
C ILE A 52 5.09 -3.67 12.93
N GLY A 53 6.41 -3.69 12.72
CA GLY A 53 7.40 -3.95 13.76
C GLY A 53 7.26 -2.95 14.92
N ASP A 54 7.24 -1.65 14.61
CA ASP A 54 7.10 -0.58 15.60
C ASP A 54 5.81 -0.69 16.43
N LEU A 55 4.69 -1.08 15.80
CA LEU A 55 3.40 -1.24 16.49
C LEU A 55 3.29 -2.51 17.34
N ALA A 56 4.17 -3.49 17.14
CA ALA A 56 4.14 -4.77 17.85
C ALA A 56 4.98 -4.77 19.15
N HIS A 57 5.64 -3.65 19.45
CA HIS A 57 6.40 -3.40 20.68
C HIS A 57 5.52 -2.81 21.80
#